data_AF-A0A3R7KI12-F1
#
_entry.id   AF-A0A3R7KI12-F1
#
_cell.length_a   1.000
_cell.length_b   1.000
_cell.length_c   1.000
_cell.angle_alpha   90.00
_cell.angle_beta   90.00
_cell.angle_gamma   90.00
#
_symmetry.space_group_name_H-M   'P 1'
#
loop_
_entity.id
_entity.type
_entity.pdbx_description
1 polymer ?
#
loop_
_entity_poly.entity_id
_entity_poly.type
_entity_poly.pdbx_seq_one_letter_code
_entity_poly.pdbx_strand_id
1 'polypeptide(L)'
;MLVESAPRRWDSIPQQLPAGVISVGSSVAFEVLEDNSWHYETGDVTFLSEYVARVSVSHGNLGVGEREQLELDRRHLGELCVKLQQLRVQCAREHYLALQSQLEHARLQVRGIEAACLREVQSYQKPPSAVKLIMDDVIDILGIRSASHTWAYVKTVTKRAGFVSLVAEFDSSKVAVERRLEVLRRCRSRKISSKAAYKASQAAGPLHLWVLTQLKYFEECESLSFVTDARSREQQERLVFEIK
;
A
#
# COMPACT_ATOMS: atom_id res chain seq x y z
N MET A 1 -40.82 -1.58 4.16
CA MET A 1 -39.76 -1.43 5.19
C MET A 1 -38.47 -1.10 4.46
N LEU A 2 -38.16 0.20 4.34
CA LEU A 2 -36.91 0.67 3.74
C LEU A 2 -35.83 0.64 4.82
N VAL A 3 -34.75 -0.11 4.56
CA VAL A 3 -33.58 -0.21 5.42
C VAL A 3 -32.76 1.06 5.26
N GLU A 4 -32.59 1.78 6.36
CA GLU A 4 -31.80 3.00 6.46
C GLU A 4 -30.31 2.67 6.26
N SER A 5 -29.65 3.39 5.34
CA SER A 5 -28.24 3.19 5.01
C SER A 5 -27.35 3.98 5.98
N ALA A 6 -26.29 3.35 6.48
CA ALA A 6 -25.37 3.94 7.44
C ALA A 6 -24.72 5.26 6.94
N PRO A 7 -24.46 6.23 7.85
CA PRO A 7 -23.88 7.52 7.49
C PRO A 7 -22.50 7.37 6.88
N ARG A 8 -22.20 8.21 5.88
CA ARG A 8 -20.94 8.16 5.14
C ARG A 8 -19.92 9.03 5.86
N ARG A 9 -18.64 8.63 5.82
CA ARG A 9 -17.51 9.27 6.54
C ARG A 9 -17.25 10.77 6.25
N TRP A 10 -18.03 11.41 5.38
CA TRP A 10 -17.98 12.86 5.12
C TRP A 10 -18.90 13.67 6.03
N ASP A 11 -19.69 13.04 6.89
CA ASP A 11 -20.58 13.70 7.86
C ASP A 11 -19.85 14.38 9.04
N SER A 12 -18.52 14.49 8.99
CA SER A 12 -17.70 15.06 10.08
C SER A 12 -16.51 15.87 9.56
N ILE A 13 -16.76 16.77 8.61
CA ILE A 13 -15.80 17.83 8.29
C ILE A 13 -15.94 18.93 9.37
N PRO A 14 -14.84 19.41 9.99
CA PRO A 14 -14.91 20.48 10.97
C PRO A 14 -15.56 21.74 10.38
N GLN A 15 -16.50 22.33 11.14
CA GLN A 15 -17.45 23.37 10.70
C GLN A 15 -16.85 24.73 10.33
N GLN A 16 -15.53 24.94 10.44
CA GLN A 16 -14.90 26.17 9.97
C GLN A 16 -13.57 25.87 9.29
N LEU A 17 -13.60 25.92 7.96
CA LEU A 17 -12.41 26.06 7.14
C LEU A 17 -11.90 27.51 7.24
N PRO A 18 -10.58 27.76 7.19
CA PRO A 18 -10.01 29.10 7.13
C PRO A 18 -10.58 29.90 5.94
N ALA A 19 -10.73 31.21 6.10
CA ALA A 19 -11.15 32.09 5.02
C ALA A 19 -10.20 31.94 3.81
N GLY A 20 -10.71 31.43 2.69
CA GLY A 20 -9.94 31.19 1.46
C GLY A 20 -9.92 29.73 0.96
N VAL A 21 -10.44 28.77 1.73
CA VAL A 21 -10.49 27.35 1.32
C VAL A 21 -11.92 26.97 0.92
N ILE A 22 -12.16 26.69 -0.36
CA ILE A 22 -13.41 26.10 -0.84
C ILE A 22 -13.27 24.57 -0.76
N SER A 23 -14.17 23.91 -0.02
CA SER A 23 -14.27 22.45 -0.07
C SER A 23 -15.01 22.02 -1.34
N VAL A 24 -14.44 21.06 -2.07
CA VAL A 24 -15.12 20.41 -3.19
C VAL A 24 -16.21 19.50 -2.61
N GLY A 25 -17.49 19.81 -2.87
CA GLY A 25 -18.61 19.05 -2.31
C GLY A 25 -20.00 19.67 -2.41
N SER A 26 -20.13 20.93 -2.84
CA SER A 26 -21.42 21.55 -3.13
C SER A 26 -21.61 21.69 -4.64
N SER A 27 -22.74 21.20 -5.14
CA SER A 27 -23.11 21.07 -6.56
C SER A 27 -22.69 22.26 -7.43
N VAL A 28 -21.67 22.09 -8.28
CA VAL A 28 -21.44 22.98 -9.43
C VAL A 28 -21.11 22.10 -10.63
N ALA A 29 -21.81 22.37 -11.72
CA ALA A 29 -21.93 21.54 -12.91
C ALA A 29 -20.58 21.24 -13.59
N PHE A 30 -20.44 20.01 -14.05
CA PHE A 30 -19.30 19.52 -14.81
C PHE A 30 -19.48 19.88 -16.29
N GLU A 31 -18.48 20.48 -16.93
CA GLU A 31 -18.33 20.58 -18.38
C GLU A 31 -16.85 20.50 -18.82
N VAL A 32 -16.49 19.37 -19.42
CA VAL A 32 -15.30 19.05 -20.24
C VAL A 32 -13.95 19.67 -19.81
N LEU A 33 -13.09 18.77 -19.33
CA LEU A 33 -11.69 19.01 -18.99
C LEU A 33 -10.86 19.28 -20.27
N GLU A 34 -10.46 20.52 -20.49
CA GLU A 34 -9.38 20.87 -21.43
C GLU A 34 -8.15 21.34 -20.63
N ASP A 35 -6.97 20.81 -20.94
CA ASP A 35 -5.68 21.26 -20.39
C ASP A 35 -5.60 21.43 -18.85
N ASN A 36 -6.25 20.53 -18.10
CA ASN A 36 -6.19 20.48 -16.63
C ASN A 36 -6.68 21.76 -15.90
N SER A 37 -7.50 22.60 -16.53
CA SER A 37 -7.94 23.90 -16.00
C SER A 37 -9.46 24.09 -16.08
N TRP A 38 -10.12 24.61 -15.03
CA TRP A 38 -11.52 25.08 -15.11
C TRP A 38 -11.56 26.60 -15.07
N HIS A 39 -12.32 27.21 -15.98
CA HIS A 39 -12.64 28.64 -15.95
C HIS A 39 -14.06 28.83 -15.42
N TYR A 40 -14.22 29.58 -14.33
CA TYR A 40 -15.51 30.00 -13.81
C TYR A 40 -15.82 31.43 -14.26
N GLU A 41 -17.10 31.82 -14.20
CA GLU A 41 -17.62 33.13 -14.61
C GLU A 41 -16.88 34.34 -13.96
N THR A 42 -16.13 34.14 -12.87
CA THR A 42 -15.24 35.15 -12.27
C THR A 42 -13.99 34.58 -11.55
N GLY A 43 -13.41 33.44 -11.98
CA GLY A 43 -12.19 32.93 -11.32
C GLY A 43 -11.49 31.76 -12.00
N ASP A 44 -10.19 31.65 -11.75
CA ASP A 44 -9.32 30.57 -12.23
C ASP A 44 -9.05 29.56 -11.11
N VAL A 45 -9.23 28.26 -11.42
CA VAL A 45 -8.91 27.16 -10.49
C VAL A 45 -7.68 26.42 -10.99
N THR A 46 -6.63 26.40 -10.16
CA THR A 46 -5.40 25.64 -10.41
C THR A 46 -5.37 24.42 -9.51
N PHE A 47 -5.32 23.22 -10.10
CA PHE A 47 -5.13 21.98 -9.34
C PHE A 47 -3.66 21.77 -9.04
N LEU A 48 -3.39 21.54 -7.76
CA LEU A 48 -2.06 21.35 -7.21
C LEU A 48 -1.78 19.87 -6.92
N SER A 49 -2.84 19.08 -6.74
CA SER A 49 -2.84 17.62 -6.75
C SER A 49 -4.26 17.09 -6.97
N GLU A 50 -4.43 15.76 -7.01
CA GLU A 50 -5.75 15.10 -7.00
C GLU A 50 -6.69 15.56 -5.85
N TYR A 51 -6.15 16.19 -4.80
CA TYR A 51 -6.89 16.56 -3.59
C TYR A 51 -6.77 18.03 -3.19
N VAL A 52 -6.00 18.85 -3.92
CA VAL A 52 -5.73 20.25 -3.54
C VAL A 52 -5.88 21.14 -4.76
N ALA A 53 -6.76 22.14 -4.66
CA ALA A 53 -6.92 23.18 -5.67
C ALA A 53 -6.73 24.56 -5.01
N ARG A 54 -6.00 25.46 -5.68
CA ARG A 54 -5.99 26.88 -5.37
C ARG A 54 -7.03 27.55 -6.26
N VAL A 55 -7.98 28.24 -5.65
CA VAL A 55 -9.04 28.98 -6.35
C VAL A 55 -8.74 30.47 -6.23
N SER A 56 -8.46 31.12 -7.35
CA SER A 56 -8.27 32.57 -7.40
C SER A 56 -9.55 33.20 -7.95
N VAL A 57 -10.32 33.86 -7.09
CA VAL A 57 -11.52 34.62 -7.48
C VAL A 57 -11.17 36.10 -7.50
N SER A 58 -11.31 36.76 -8.65
CA SER A 58 -11.10 38.21 -8.78
C SER A 58 -12.41 38.90 -9.14
N HIS A 59 -12.86 39.84 -8.31
CA HIS A 59 -14.11 40.59 -8.51
C HIS A 59 -13.89 41.96 -9.21
N GLY A 60 -12.82 42.14 -9.98
CA GLY A 60 -12.51 43.41 -10.65
C GLY A 60 -11.52 43.28 -11.82
N ASN A 61 -11.43 44.32 -12.64
CA ASN A 61 -10.46 44.41 -13.75
C ASN A 61 -9.03 44.49 -13.18
N LEU A 62 -8.29 43.39 -13.22
CA LEU A 62 -6.90 43.28 -12.78
C LEU A 62 -6.01 44.30 -13.52
N GLY A 63 -5.20 45.05 -12.78
CA GLY A 63 -4.18 45.95 -13.34
C GLY A 63 -3.07 45.17 -14.06
N VAL A 64 -2.34 45.80 -14.98
CA VAL A 64 -1.30 45.14 -15.79
C VAL A 64 -0.23 44.45 -14.92
N GLY A 65 0.21 45.09 -13.83
CA GLY A 65 1.19 44.49 -12.91
C GLY A 65 0.66 43.32 -12.08
N GLU A 66 -0.64 43.32 -11.74
CA GLU A 66 -1.27 42.20 -11.02
C GLU A 66 -1.41 40.97 -11.93
N ARG A 67 -1.69 41.20 -13.23
CA ARG A 67 -1.73 40.13 -14.24
C ARG A 67 -0.35 39.50 -14.44
N GLU A 68 0.70 40.31 -14.53
CA GLU A 68 2.07 39.81 -14.67
C GLU A 68 2.53 38.99 -13.45
N GLN A 69 2.19 39.44 -12.23
CA GLN A 69 2.45 38.68 -11.01
C GLN A 69 1.67 37.36 -10.97
N LEU A 70 0.38 37.36 -11.35
CA LEU A 70 -0.44 36.15 -11.44
C LEU A 70 0.13 35.14 -12.45
N GLU A 71 0.65 35.61 -13.59
CA GLU A 71 1.30 34.75 -14.57
C GLU A 71 2.60 34.13 -14.03
N LEU A 72 3.41 34.91 -13.29
CA LEU A 72 4.61 34.42 -12.62
C LEU A 72 4.29 33.36 -11.57
N ASP A 73 3.30 33.63 -10.71
CA ASP A 73 2.86 32.69 -9.68
C ASP A 73 2.29 31.41 -10.29
N ARG A 74 1.52 31.51 -11.39
CA ARG A 74 1.02 30.36 -12.15
C ARG A 74 2.16 29.50 -12.70
N ARG A 75 3.21 30.12 -13.28
CA ARG A 75 4.39 29.38 -13.77
C ARG A 75 5.11 28.67 -12.63
N HIS A 76 5.33 29.37 -11.52
CA HIS A 76 6.01 28.81 -10.35
C HIS A 76 5.24 27.63 -9.74
N LEU A 77 3.92 27.76 -9.57
CA LEU A 77 3.05 26.66 -9.12
C LEU A 77 3.11 25.46 -10.06
N GLY A 78 3.11 25.70 -11.38
CA GLY A 78 3.27 24.64 -12.38
C GLY A 78 4.57 23.85 -12.20
N GLU A 79 5.70 24.54 -12.00
CA GLU A 79 6.98 23.90 -11.73
C GLU A 79 6.98 23.06 -10.45
N LEU A 80 6.39 23.59 -9.37
CA LEU A 80 6.28 22.87 -8.09
C LEU A 80 5.41 21.62 -8.21
N CYS A 81 4.31 21.68 -8.96
CA CYS A 81 3.43 20.53 -9.21
C CYS A 81 4.16 19.42 -9.99
N VAL A 82 4.93 19.79 -11.02
CA VAL A 82 5.74 18.83 -11.78
C VAL A 82 6.79 18.17 -10.87
N LYS A 83 7.50 18.96 -10.05
CA LYS A 83 8.47 18.43 -9.07
C LYS A 83 7.81 17.48 -8.08
N LEU A 84 6.64 17.82 -7.54
CA LEU A 84 5.89 16.98 -6.62
C LEU A 84 5.49 15.64 -7.26
N GLN A 85 5.00 15.68 -8.50
CA GLN A 85 4.61 14.48 -9.23
C GLN A 85 5.82 13.58 -9.53
N GLN A 86 6.94 14.17 -9.95
CA GLN A 86 8.18 13.43 -10.18
C GLN A 86 8.68 12.74 -8.90
N LEU A 87 8.65 13.44 -7.77
CA LEU A 87 9.02 12.86 -6.48
C LEU A 87 8.09 11.70 -6.11
N ARG A 88 6.77 11.86 -6.26
CA ARG A 88 5.81 10.77 -5.98
C ARG A 88 6.10 9.51 -6.79
N VAL A 89 6.30 9.66 -8.10
CA VAL A 89 6.63 8.54 -9.00
C VAL A 89 7.96 7.89 -8.61
N GLN A 90 8.97 8.70 -8.29
CA GLN A 90 10.28 8.20 -7.88
C GLN A 90 10.21 7.41 -6.58
N CYS A 91 9.55 7.95 -5.54
CA CYS A 91 9.37 7.27 -4.26
C CYS A 91 8.61 5.94 -4.46
N ALA A 92 7.49 5.95 -5.18
CA ALA A 92 6.72 4.73 -5.46
C ALA A 92 7.58 3.66 -6.17
N ARG A 93 8.41 4.08 -7.12
CA ARG A 93 9.34 3.19 -7.83
C ARG A 93 10.40 2.61 -6.89
N GLU A 94 11.03 3.43 -6.06
CA GLU A 94 12.06 2.98 -5.10
C GLU A 94 11.49 1.98 -4.09
N HIS A 95 10.32 2.27 -3.54
CA HIS A 95 9.60 1.35 -2.65
C HIS A 95 9.30 0.02 -3.34
N TYR A 96 8.77 0.06 -4.57
CA TYR A 96 8.49 -1.15 -5.34
C TYR A 96 9.76 -1.97 -5.58
N LEU A 97 10.88 -1.35 -5.95
CA LEU A 97 12.15 -2.04 -6.15
C LEU A 97 12.69 -2.67 -4.86
N ALA A 98 12.55 -1.97 -3.73
CA ALA A 98 12.95 -2.50 -2.42
C ALA A 98 12.12 -3.74 -2.05
N LEU A 99 10.80 -3.71 -2.25
CA LEU A 99 9.92 -4.87 -2.06
C LEU A 99 10.31 -6.04 -2.96
N GLN A 100 10.54 -5.79 -4.26
CA GLN A 100 10.94 -6.84 -5.20
C GLN A 100 12.24 -7.51 -4.78
N SER A 101 13.23 -6.74 -4.33
CA SER A 101 14.49 -7.28 -3.79
C SER A 101 14.27 -8.15 -2.55
N GLN A 102 13.39 -7.72 -1.63
CA GLN A 102 13.05 -8.51 -0.44
C GLN A 102 12.33 -9.82 -0.79
N LEU A 103 11.39 -9.77 -1.74
CA LEU A 103 10.69 -10.95 -2.25
C LEU A 103 11.66 -11.95 -2.88
N GLU A 104 12.58 -11.48 -3.72
CA GLU A 104 13.59 -12.36 -4.34
C GLU A 104 14.55 -12.93 -3.29
N HIS A 105 14.97 -12.13 -2.32
CA HIS A 105 15.79 -12.64 -1.22
C HIS A 105 15.08 -13.75 -0.44
N ALA A 106 13.82 -13.55 -0.06
CA ALA A 106 13.03 -14.56 0.63
C ALA A 106 12.81 -15.82 -0.22
N ARG A 107 12.58 -15.66 -1.53
CA ARG A 107 12.49 -16.77 -2.50
C ARG A 107 13.77 -17.60 -2.54
N LEU A 108 14.93 -16.95 -2.61
CA LEU A 108 16.23 -17.64 -2.60
C LEU A 108 16.45 -18.40 -1.28
N GLN A 109 16.08 -17.82 -0.15
CA GLN A 109 16.15 -18.50 1.16
C GLN A 109 15.25 -19.73 1.19
N VAL A 110 14.04 -19.66 0.65
CA VAL A 110 13.12 -20.82 0.55
C VAL A 110 13.67 -21.89 -0.39
N ARG A 111 14.22 -21.51 -1.55
CA ARG A 111 14.88 -22.44 -2.48
C ARG A 111 16.08 -23.16 -1.84
N GLY A 112 16.78 -22.47 -0.94
CA GLY A 112 17.90 -23.00 -0.19
C GLY A 112 17.54 -23.95 0.96
N ILE A 113 16.25 -24.19 1.23
CA ILE A 113 15.84 -25.15 2.28
C ILE A 113 16.30 -26.55 1.90
N GLU A 114 17.19 -27.11 2.71
CA GLU A 114 17.66 -28.47 2.53
C GLU A 114 16.53 -29.49 2.70
N ALA A 115 16.52 -30.51 1.85
CA ALA A 115 15.53 -31.59 1.91
C ALA A 115 15.53 -32.33 3.26
N ALA A 116 16.67 -32.39 3.96
CA ALA A 116 16.75 -32.97 5.31
C ALA A 116 15.97 -32.13 6.34
N CYS A 117 16.12 -30.80 6.32
CA CYS A 117 15.41 -29.88 7.19
C CYS A 117 13.89 -29.91 6.95
N LEU A 118 13.46 -30.04 5.69
CA LEU A 118 12.02 -30.20 5.40
C LEU A 118 11.48 -31.55 5.86
N ARG A 119 12.25 -32.64 5.70
CA ARG A 119 11.88 -33.98 6.20
C ARG A 119 11.72 -34.01 7.72
N GLU A 120 12.54 -33.26 8.45
CA GLU A 120 12.40 -33.07 9.90
C GLU A 120 10.99 -32.54 10.24
N VAL A 121 10.59 -31.42 9.63
CA VAL A 121 9.26 -30.83 9.83
C VAL A 121 8.14 -31.81 9.49
N GLN A 122 8.28 -32.55 8.38
CA GLN A 122 7.29 -33.54 7.93
C GLN A 122 7.15 -34.75 8.88
N SER A 123 8.17 -35.01 9.71
CA SER A 123 8.21 -36.14 10.65
C SER A 123 7.49 -35.86 11.97
N TYR A 124 7.26 -34.60 12.33
CA TYR A 124 6.68 -34.25 13.62
C TYR A 124 5.28 -34.84 13.82
N GLN A 125 5.08 -35.48 14.96
CA GLN A 125 3.73 -35.86 15.43
C GLN A 125 3.08 -34.70 16.19
N LYS A 126 3.85 -34.05 17.06
CA LYS A 126 3.48 -32.83 17.79
C LYS A 126 4.50 -31.73 17.41
N PRO A 127 4.17 -30.84 16.46
CA PRO A 127 5.11 -29.82 16.00
C PRO A 127 5.36 -28.76 17.09
N PRO A 128 6.55 -28.13 17.12
CA PRO A 128 6.74 -26.90 17.87
C PRO A 128 5.69 -25.85 17.48
N SER A 129 5.28 -25.02 18.44
CA SER A 129 4.21 -24.01 18.23
C SER A 129 4.56 -23.04 17.09
N ALA A 130 5.80 -22.56 17.05
CA ALA A 130 6.28 -21.67 16.00
C ALA A 130 6.20 -22.32 14.61
N VAL A 131 6.67 -23.57 14.47
CA VAL A 131 6.61 -24.32 13.20
C VAL A 131 5.17 -24.47 12.73
N LYS A 132 4.25 -24.85 13.63
CA LYS A 132 2.84 -24.99 13.27
C LYS A 132 2.25 -23.68 12.77
N LEU A 133 2.47 -22.57 13.48
CA LEU A 133 1.94 -21.26 13.11
C LEU A 133 2.48 -20.80 11.75
N ILE A 134 3.79 -20.94 11.53
CA ILE A 134 4.45 -20.56 10.27
C ILE A 134 3.90 -21.39 9.11
N MET A 135 3.80 -22.71 9.27
CA MET A 135 3.30 -23.59 8.21
C MET A 135 1.82 -23.36 7.89
N ASP A 136 0.99 -23.10 8.92
CA ASP A 136 -0.41 -22.71 8.73
C ASP A 136 -0.49 -21.42 7.90
N ASP A 137 0.32 -20.40 8.23
CA ASP A 137 0.32 -19.12 7.52
C ASP A 137 0.86 -19.27 6.08
N VAL A 138 1.86 -20.13 5.84
CA VAL A 138 2.33 -20.45 4.48
C VAL A 138 1.20 -21.04 3.64
N ILE A 139 0.50 -22.04 4.18
CA ILE A 139 -0.61 -22.70 3.48
C ILE A 139 -1.75 -21.72 3.22
N ASP A 140 -2.03 -20.84 4.18
CA ASP A 140 -3.04 -19.79 4.04
C ASP A 140 -2.67 -18.83 2.90
N ILE A 141 -1.44 -18.30 2.87
CA ILE A 141 -0.97 -17.41 1.80
C ILE A 141 -1.05 -18.08 0.43
N LEU A 142 -0.66 -19.36 0.32
CA LEU A 142 -0.76 -20.14 -0.92
C LEU A 142 -2.21 -20.35 -1.40
N GLY A 143 -3.22 -20.02 -0.59
CA GLY A 143 -4.63 -20.21 -0.93
C GLY A 143 -5.05 -21.67 -1.01
N ILE A 144 -4.27 -22.58 -0.42
CA ILE A 144 -4.59 -24.01 -0.40
C ILE A 144 -5.69 -24.22 0.63
N ARG A 145 -6.95 -24.22 0.17
CA ARG A 145 -8.15 -24.40 1.00
C ARG A 145 -7.98 -25.63 1.90
N SER A 146 -7.89 -25.39 3.20
CA SER A 146 -7.87 -26.45 4.20
C SER A 146 -9.31 -26.81 4.54
N ALA A 147 -9.69 -28.08 4.36
CA ALA A 147 -10.92 -28.59 4.97
C ALA A 147 -10.82 -28.58 6.51
N SER A 148 -9.60 -28.56 7.07
CA SER A 148 -9.31 -28.36 8.48
C SER A 148 -7.89 -27.80 8.71
N HIS A 149 -7.71 -26.91 9.71
CA HIS A 149 -6.38 -26.43 10.16
C HIS A 149 -5.67 -27.45 11.08
N THR A 150 -5.78 -28.74 10.74
CA THR A 150 -5.17 -29.82 11.52
C THR A 150 -3.74 -30.06 11.03
N TRP A 151 -2.82 -30.38 11.95
CA TRP A 151 -1.42 -30.68 11.60
C TRP A 151 -1.27 -31.83 10.59
N ALA A 152 -2.16 -32.83 10.64
CA ALA A 152 -2.18 -33.91 9.66
C ALA A 152 -2.40 -33.40 8.22
N TYR A 153 -3.26 -32.40 8.04
CA TYR A 153 -3.48 -31.76 6.76
C TYR A 153 -2.24 -30.99 6.30
N VAL A 154 -1.66 -30.18 7.19
CA VAL A 154 -0.42 -29.42 6.94
C VAL A 154 0.71 -30.35 6.47
N LYS A 155 0.91 -31.48 7.15
CA LYS A 155 1.89 -32.50 6.74
C LYS A 155 1.62 -33.04 5.34
N THR A 156 0.35 -33.31 5.01
CA THR A 156 -0.03 -33.85 3.70
C THR A 156 0.29 -32.87 2.58
N VAL A 157 0.01 -31.57 2.78
CA VAL A 157 0.37 -30.51 1.83
C VAL A 157 1.89 -30.40 1.68
N THR A 158 2.61 -30.39 2.80
CA THR A 158 4.07 -30.23 2.83
C THR A 158 4.83 -31.41 2.21
N LYS A 159 4.22 -32.61 2.21
CA LYS A 159 4.78 -33.83 1.60
C LYS A 159 4.58 -33.90 0.08
N ARG A 160 3.75 -33.04 -0.50
CA ARG A 160 3.56 -33.01 -1.96
C ARG A 160 4.89 -32.67 -2.64
N ALA A 161 5.19 -33.38 -3.71
CA ALA A 161 6.35 -33.08 -4.54
C ALA A 161 6.28 -31.62 -5.01
N GLY A 162 7.41 -30.91 -4.96
CA GLY A 162 7.48 -29.52 -5.37
C GLY A 162 6.91 -28.50 -4.37
N PHE A 163 6.65 -28.87 -3.10
CA PHE A 163 6.18 -27.90 -2.09
C PHE A 163 7.09 -26.66 -1.98
N VAL A 164 8.41 -26.85 -1.91
CA VAL A 164 9.38 -25.74 -1.84
C VAL A 164 9.29 -24.85 -3.08
N SER A 165 9.20 -25.45 -4.27
CA SER A 165 9.01 -24.72 -5.53
C SER A 165 7.69 -23.95 -5.54
N LEU A 166 6.60 -24.53 -5.03
CA LEU A 166 5.31 -23.87 -4.94
C LEU A 166 5.37 -22.60 -4.06
N VAL A 167 6.09 -22.65 -2.94
CA VAL A 167 6.30 -21.49 -2.06
C VAL A 167 7.22 -20.45 -2.73
N ALA A 168 8.33 -20.90 -3.31
CA ALA A 168 9.33 -20.04 -3.93
C ALA A 168 8.79 -19.32 -5.18
N GLU A 169 7.93 -19.96 -5.97
CA GLU A 169 7.36 -19.42 -7.21
C GLU A 169 5.98 -18.75 -7.00
N PHE A 170 5.58 -18.55 -5.75
CA PHE A 170 4.31 -17.89 -5.43
C PHE A 170 4.31 -16.44 -5.92
N ASP A 171 3.28 -16.08 -6.67
CA ASP A 171 3.11 -14.74 -7.24
C ASP A 171 2.09 -13.94 -6.42
N SER A 172 2.61 -13.09 -5.55
CA SER A 172 1.86 -12.20 -4.66
C SER A 172 0.95 -11.22 -5.40
N SER A 173 1.31 -10.84 -6.64
CA SER A 173 0.58 -9.84 -7.42
C SER A 173 -0.77 -10.35 -7.92
N LYS A 174 -0.92 -11.68 -8.04
CA LYS A 174 -2.15 -12.35 -8.49
C LYS A 174 -3.18 -12.56 -7.37
N VAL A 175 -2.85 -12.20 -6.13
CA VAL A 175 -3.76 -12.35 -5.00
C VAL A 175 -4.74 -11.18 -4.96
N ALA A 176 -6.04 -11.45 -4.95
CA ALA A 176 -7.08 -10.44 -4.85
C ALA A 176 -6.98 -9.61 -3.56
N VAL A 177 -7.37 -8.34 -3.62
CA VAL A 177 -7.32 -7.36 -2.51
C VAL A 177 -7.99 -7.92 -1.25
N GLU A 178 -9.20 -8.46 -1.38
CA GLU A 178 -9.99 -8.99 -0.27
C GLU A 178 -9.25 -10.13 0.43
N ARG A 179 -8.60 -10.99 -0.37
CA ARG A 179 -7.82 -12.13 0.13
C ARG A 179 -6.56 -11.67 0.86
N ARG A 180 -5.86 -10.66 0.33
CA ARG A 180 -4.70 -10.05 1.01
C ARG A 180 -5.09 -9.51 2.38
N LEU A 181 -6.18 -8.74 2.45
CA LEU A 181 -6.69 -8.20 3.72
C LEU A 181 -7.09 -9.30 4.71
N GLU A 182 -7.68 -10.38 4.22
CA GLU A 182 -8.01 -11.54 5.06
C GLU A 182 -6.75 -12.21 5.64
N VAL A 183 -5.75 -12.48 4.80
CA VAL A 183 -4.46 -13.04 5.22
C VAL A 183 -3.79 -12.12 6.24
N LEU A 184 -3.78 -10.81 6.01
CA LEU A 184 -3.22 -9.84 6.96
C LEU A 184 -3.93 -9.92 8.33
N ARG A 185 -5.25 -10.04 8.38
CA ARG A 185 -5.97 -10.16 9.66
C ARG A 185 -5.70 -11.48 10.38
N ARG A 186 -5.53 -12.57 9.61
CA ARG A 186 -5.43 -13.93 10.15
C ARG A 186 -4.01 -14.38 10.48
N CYS A 187 -3.01 -13.83 9.80
CA CYS A 187 -1.62 -14.27 9.92
C CYS A 187 -1.08 -14.07 11.35
N ARG A 188 -0.43 -15.10 11.88
CA ARG A 188 0.07 -15.13 13.27
C ARG A 188 1.59 -15.03 13.34
N SER A 189 2.28 -15.25 12.23
CA SER A 189 3.74 -15.25 12.13
C SER A 189 4.38 -13.94 12.58
N ARG A 190 3.71 -12.79 12.46
CA ARG A 190 4.21 -11.50 12.98
C ARG A 190 4.57 -11.50 14.46
N LYS A 191 3.98 -12.39 15.26
CA LYS A 191 4.27 -12.52 16.71
C LYS A 191 5.52 -13.34 17.00
N ILE A 192 6.09 -13.99 15.98
CA ILE A 192 7.26 -14.87 16.09
C ILE A 192 8.47 -14.05 15.62
N SER A 193 9.56 -14.11 16.39
CA SER A 193 10.84 -13.52 15.95
C SER A 193 11.60 -14.50 15.04
N SER A 194 12.41 -13.98 14.13
CA SER A 194 13.24 -14.81 13.25
C SER A 194 14.13 -15.77 14.05
N LYS A 195 14.69 -15.33 15.18
CA LYS A 195 15.47 -16.17 16.10
C LYS A 195 14.64 -17.34 16.66
N ALA A 196 13.38 -17.09 17.04
CA ALA A 196 12.50 -18.14 17.53
C ALA A 196 12.12 -19.13 16.41
N ALA A 197 11.93 -18.65 15.17
CA ALA A 197 11.66 -19.49 14.01
C ALA A 197 12.85 -20.44 13.72
N TYR A 198 14.07 -19.91 13.58
CA TYR A 198 15.27 -20.73 13.36
C TYR A 198 15.57 -21.68 14.51
N LYS A 199 15.33 -21.26 15.76
CA LYS A 199 15.46 -22.14 16.94
C LYS A 199 14.48 -23.31 16.89
N ALA A 200 13.29 -23.11 16.33
CA ALA A 200 12.26 -24.14 16.27
C ALA A 200 12.50 -25.15 15.13
N SER A 201 13.01 -24.71 13.98
CA SER A 201 13.52 -25.58 12.91
C SER A 201 14.31 -24.75 11.89
N GLN A 202 15.34 -25.35 11.29
CA GLN A 202 16.12 -24.73 10.22
C GLN A 202 15.28 -24.44 8.96
N ALA A 203 14.25 -25.25 8.67
CA ALA A 203 13.32 -24.98 7.58
C ALA A 203 12.33 -23.85 7.91
N ALA A 204 11.99 -23.67 9.20
CA ALA A 204 11.01 -22.68 9.62
C ALA A 204 11.52 -21.23 9.50
N GLY A 205 12.84 -21.01 9.63
CA GLY A 205 13.44 -19.68 9.47
C GLY A 205 13.19 -19.05 8.09
N PRO A 206 13.61 -19.69 6.99
CA PRO A 206 13.35 -19.20 5.63
C PRO A 206 11.86 -19.06 5.30
N LEU A 207 11.03 -20.01 5.72
CA LEU A 207 9.58 -19.95 5.49
C LEU A 207 8.95 -18.77 6.26
N HIS A 208 9.39 -18.50 7.47
CA HIS A 208 8.94 -17.36 8.25
C HIS A 208 9.34 -16.02 7.60
N LEU A 209 10.58 -15.90 7.14
CA LEU A 209 11.03 -14.73 6.38
C LEU A 209 10.17 -14.50 5.13
N TRP A 210 9.87 -15.58 4.39
CA TRP A 210 8.97 -15.51 3.26
C TRP A 210 7.58 -15.02 3.65
N VAL A 211 6.97 -15.58 4.70
CA VAL A 211 5.66 -15.11 5.20
C VAL A 211 5.71 -13.62 5.52
N LEU A 212 6.69 -13.15 6.30
CA LEU A 212 6.79 -11.72 6.64
C LEU A 212 6.92 -10.83 5.41
N THR A 213 7.68 -11.28 4.41
CA THR A 213 7.87 -10.51 3.16
C THR A 213 6.58 -10.43 2.35
N GLN A 214 5.81 -11.53 2.29
CA GLN A 214 4.48 -11.55 1.66
C GLN A 214 3.51 -10.59 2.33
N LEU A 215 3.47 -10.58 3.68
CA LEU A 215 2.61 -9.66 4.43
C LEU A 215 3.00 -8.20 4.18
N LYS A 216 4.31 -7.90 4.15
CA LYS A 216 4.80 -6.55 3.86
C LYS A 216 4.39 -6.10 2.46
N TYR A 217 4.53 -6.98 1.45
CA TYR A 217 4.06 -6.70 0.10
C TYR A 217 2.55 -6.42 0.06
N PHE A 218 1.75 -7.22 0.78
CA PHE A 218 0.31 -7.00 0.88
C PHE A 218 -0.03 -5.67 1.56
N GLU A 219 0.63 -5.32 2.66
CA GLU A 219 0.43 -4.04 3.35
C GLU A 219 0.78 -2.86 2.44
N GLU A 220 1.90 -2.91 1.73
CA GLU A 220 2.31 -1.84 0.83
C GLU A 220 1.40 -1.72 -0.39
N CYS A 221 0.89 -2.82 -0.96
CA CYS A 221 -0.09 -2.72 -2.06
C CYS A 221 -1.38 -2.02 -1.64
N GLU A 222 -1.83 -2.20 -0.39
CA GLU A 222 -2.99 -1.48 0.15
C GLU A 222 -2.61 -0.04 0.56
N SER A 223 -1.37 0.16 1.03
CA SER A 223 -0.86 1.44 1.51
C SER A 223 -0.32 2.35 0.41
N LEU A 224 -0.11 1.88 -0.82
CA LEU A 224 0.26 2.72 -1.97
C LEU A 224 -0.83 3.75 -2.35
N SER A 225 -1.94 3.77 -1.61
CA SER A 225 -2.86 4.91 -1.52
C SER A 225 -2.30 6.11 -0.73
N PHE A 226 -1.27 5.92 0.12
CA PHE A 226 -0.63 6.94 0.96
C PHE A 226 0.87 6.68 1.13
N VAL A 227 1.69 7.54 0.50
CA VAL A 227 3.17 7.54 0.54
C VAL A 227 3.74 7.35 1.95
N THR A 228 4.61 6.34 2.14
CA THR A 228 5.08 5.86 3.46
C THR A 228 6.53 6.16 3.85
N ASP A 229 7.33 6.86 3.03
CA ASP A 229 8.68 7.28 3.47
C ASP A 229 8.65 8.66 4.14
N ALA A 230 9.24 8.78 5.33
CA ALA A 230 9.23 9.99 6.15
C ALA A 230 10.00 11.16 5.52
N ARG A 231 11.10 10.87 4.81
CA ARG A 231 11.92 11.90 4.13
C ARG A 231 11.24 12.38 2.86
N SER A 232 10.72 11.44 2.07
CA SER A 232 9.87 11.72 0.91
C SER A 232 8.63 12.50 1.29
N ARG A 233 8.01 12.16 2.43
CA ARG A 233 6.87 12.86 3.01
C ARG A 233 7.23 14.27 3.44
N GLU A 234 8.37 14.51 4.10
CA GLU A 234 8.79 15.86 4.47
C GLU A 234 9.03 16.75 3.24
N GLN A 235 9.69 16.22 2.20
CA GLN A 235 9.87 16.96 0.93
C GLN A 235 8.54 17.21 0.22
N GLN A 236 7.62 16.23 0.23
CA GLN A 236 6.27 16.40 -0.29
C GLN A 236 5.46 17.41 0.52
N GLU A 237 5.55 17.39 1.86
CA GLU A 237 4.86 18.31 2.76
C GLU A 237 5.40 19.73 2.61
N ARG A 238 6.72 19.91 2.41
CA ARG A 238 7.33 21.20 2.08
C ARG A 238 6.81 21.75 0.75
N LEU A 239 6.80 20.93 -0.30
CA LEU A 239 6.24 21.34 -1.60
C LEU A 239 4.76 21.64 -1.50
N VAL A 240 3.98 20.82 -0.78
CA VAL A 240 2.55 21.04 -0.53
C VAL A 240 2.32 22.31 0.28
N PHE A 241 3.20 22.64 1.23
CA PHE A 241 3.13 23.88 2.00
C PHE A 241 3.45 25.11 1.14
N GLU A 242 4.46 25.03 0.28
CA GLU A 242 4.83 26.11 -0.66
C GLU A 242 3.76 26.31 -1.74
N ILE A 243 3.04 25.25 -2.07
CA ILE A 243 1.90 25.22 -2.99
C ILE A 243 0.62 25.84 -2.38
N LYS A 244 0.42 25.71 -1.05
CA LYS A 244 -0.78 26.20 -0.34
C LYS A 244 -0.74 27.73 -0.24
#